data_AF-A0A4R3MFY0-F1
#
_entry.id   AF-A0A4R3MFY0-F1
#
_cell.length_a   1.000
_cell.length_b   1.000
_cell.length_c   1.000
_cell.angle_alpha   90.00
_cell.angle_beta   90.00
_cell.angle_gamma   90.00
#
_symmetry.space_group_name_H-M   'P 1'
#
loop_
_entity.id
_entity.type
_entity.pdbx_description
1 polymer ?
#
loop_
_entity_poly.entity_id
_entity_poly.type
_entity_poly.pdbx_seq_one_letter_code
_entity_poly.pdbx_strand_id
1 'polypeptide(L)'
;MAKNLRKFVNPRFLKTVDLSLLRRLFDRHSGQLQGVDLGLLDRDPDRARQALLDFFAGPEQNYPRGLVADLHRIAEVGTRTGMNMLLERARAMSIVLVPAQDAAAAEYRIDPKQLALRAFLDHPAVFNAASDLVALMRLTSPAEFAGLDEGVEPRLDEQTRKAFEQAAARLFEADLHGNYCRVGWYEDDDEIKVVVTHGTPITTVPVVEGGEERIISFTTTEQAVLSYSAPAGRLKVGGVSKARCADFAEAFAAIMLERPKFFAAPDAQNLYTLEPVEAAGFGFTFDHAFDPTIRRVQIVEAQTDRITIDPRSGEERRSWSLTMHDSSNALFRLGSEARRIVFAQDGYRLNHIVFRVQIEPVGERPARVTVKLKPPGSAMFKRERFEGQIMTLLRRNGLCREREPRNLAVAAQ
;
A
#
# COMPACT_ATOMS: atom_id res chain seq x y z
N MET A 1 -11.37 -5.37 -8.86
CA MET A 1 -11.61 -6.82 -8.64
C MET A 1 -12.68 -7.00 -7.56
N ALA A 2 -13.82 -7.60 -7.90
CA ALA A 2 -14.86 -7.96 -6.94
C ALA A 2 -14.32 -9.00 -5.94
N LYS A 3 -13.88 -8.55 -4.77
CA LYS A 3 -13.62 -9.45 -3.64
C LYS A 3 -14.96 -10.03 -3.21
N ASN A 4 -15.34 -11.18 -3.77
CA ASN A 4 -16.57 -11.95 -3.49
C ASN A 4 -17.33 -11.46 -2.25
N LEU A 5 -18.35 -10.62 -2.44
CA LEU A 5 -19.20 -10.12 -1.36
C LEU A 5 -19.78 -11.29 -0.54
N ARG A 6 -20.09 -12.39 -1.22
CA ARG A 6 -20.53 -13.68 -0.65
C ARG A 6 -19.53 -14.31 0.33
N LYS A 7 -18.21 -14.07 0.18
CA LYS A 7 -17.22 -14.51 1.18
C LYS A 7 -17.26 -13.64 2.44
N PHE A 8 -17.62 -12.36 2.30
CA PHE A 8 -17.78 -11.45 3.42
C PHE A 8 -19.09 -11.73 4.16
N VAL A 9 -20.22 -11.72 3.46
CA VAL A 9 -21.54 -12.00 4.03
C VAL A 9 -21.79 -13.52 4.01
N ASN A 10 -21.05 -14.23 4.87
CA ASN A 10 -21.14 -15.68 4.98
C ASN A 10 -22.10 -16.09 6.11
N PRO A 11 -22.57 -17.36 6.12
CA PRO A 11 -23.52 -17.81 7.14
C PRO A 11 -23.04 -17.69 8.57
N ARG A 12 -21.72 -17.75 8.80
CA ARG A 12 -21.14 -17.58 10.13
C ARG A 12 -21.29 -16.13 10.63
N PHE A 13 -21.06 -15.16 9.75
CA PHE A 13 -21.25 -13.74 10.06
C PHE A 13 -22.72 -13.42 10.32
N LEU A 14 -23.63 -13.84 9.43
CA LEU A 14 -25.07 -13.58 9.58
C LEU A 14 -25.69 -14.23 10.83
N LYS A 15 -25.14 -15.36 11.30
CA LYS A 15 -25.57 -16.00 12.56
C LYS A 15 -25.19 -15.20 13.82
N THR A 16 -24.12 -14.42 13.77
CA THR A 16 -23.50 -13.82 14.96
C THR A 16 -23.60 -12.30 15.01
N VAL A 17 -23.80 -11.66 13.86
CA VAL A 17 -23.96 -10.20 13.77
C VAL A 17 -25.22 -9.73 14.48
N ASP A 18 -25.11 -8.57 15.14
CA ASP A 18 -26.24 -7.85 15.69
C ASP A 18 -27.16 -7.37 14.55
N LEU A 19 -28.41 -7.86 14.58
CA LEU A 19 -29.42 -7.56 13.57
C LEU A 19 -29.80 -6.08 13.55
N SER A 20 -29.66 -5.36 14.68
CA SER A 20 -29.89 -3.92 14.73
C SER A 20 -28.87 -3.14 13.90
N LEU A 21 -27.61 -3.58 13.89
CA LEU A 21 -26.57 -2.98 13.06
C LEU A 21 -26.81 -3.26 11.58
N LEU A 22 -27.21 -4.49 11.23
CA LEU A 22 -27.58 -4.80 9.84
C LEU A 22 -28.76 -3.96 9.38
N ARG A 23 -29.82 -3.86 10.20
CA ARG A 23 -30.98 -3.03 9.89
C ARG A 23 -30.57 -1.60 9.56
N ARG A 24 -29.78 -0.98 10.43
CA ARG A 24 -29.28 0.39 10.23
C ARG A 24 -28.43 0.53 8.96
N LEU A 25 -27.68 -0.50 8.57
CA LEU A 25 -26.97 -0.52 7.30
C LEU A 25 -27.95 -0.57 6.12
N PHE A 26 -28.96 -1.44 6.16
CA PHE A 26 -29.97 -1.55 5.11
C PHE A 26 -30.85 -0.30 4.99
N ASP A 27 -31.20 0.35 6.11
CA ASP A 27 -32.01 1.56 6.13
C ASP A 27 -31.38 2.70 5.32
N ARG A 28 -30.04 2.80 5.30
CA ARG A 28 -29.27 3.76 4.49
C ARG A 28 -29.50 3.58 2.98
N HIS A 29 -29.94 2.40 2.57
CA HIS A 29 -30.16 2.01 1.17
C HIS A 29 -31.62 1.63 0.88
N SER A 30 -32.54 1.92 1.82
CA SER A 30 -33.94 1.49 1.81
C SER A 30 -34.69 1.87 0.53
N GLY A 31 -34.42 3.04 -0.04
CA GLY A 31 -35.05 3.51 -1.29
C GLY A 31 -34.70 2.69 -2.54
N GLN A 32 -33.69 1.82 -2.47
CA GLN A 32 -33.23 0.97 -3.59
C GLN A 32 -33.28 -0.52 -3.23
N LEU A 33 -33.62 -0.86 -1.99
CA LEU A 33 -33.58 -2.23 -1.49
C LEU A 33 -34.79 -3.02 -2.00
N GLN A 34 -34.53 -4.18 -2.59
CA GLN A 34 -35.56 -5.08 -3.09
C GLN A 34 -35.40 -6.47 -2.46
N GLY A 35 -36.51 -7.13 -2.13
CA GLY A 35 -36.50 -8.53 -1.69
C GLY A 35 -36.12 -8.77 -0.23
N VAL A 36 -36.08 -7.75 0.62
CA VAL A 36 -35.87 -7.89 2.08
C VAL A 36 -36.93 -7.07 2.83
N ASP A 37 -37.71 -7.73 3.68
CA ASP A 37 -38.59 -7.05 4.63
C ASP A 37 -37.81 -6.71 5.91
N LEU A 38 -37.47 -5.43 6.05
CA LEU A 38 -36.72 -4.93 7.22
C LEU A 38 -37.53 -5.04 8.52
N GLY A 39 -38.87 -5.09 8.44
CA GLY A 39 -39.73 -5.30 9.60
C GLY A 39 -39.56 -6.68 10.24
N LEU A 40 -39.06 -7.67 9.50
CA LEU A 40 -38.76 -9.00 10.05
C LEU A 40 -37.58 -8.98 11.04
N LEU A 41 -36.62 -8.05 10.87
CA LEU A 41 -35.42 -7.96 11.72
C LEU A 41 -35.74 -7.71 13.20
N ASP A 42 -36.86 -7.03 13.49
CA ASP A 42 -37.26 -6.70 14.87
C ASP A 42 -38.21 -7.74 15.49
N ARG A 43 -38.91 -8.52 14.65
CA ARG A 43 -40.04 -9.38 15.08
C ARG A 43 -39.64 -10.83 15.28
N ASP A 44 -38.78 -11.35 14.40
CA ASP A 44 -38.39 -12.76 14.38
C ASP A 44 -36.93 -12.90 13.94
N PRO A 45 -35.98 -12.91 14.89
CA PRO A 45 -34.55 -12.95 14.60
C PRO A 45 -34.10 -14.15 13.76
N ASP A 46 -34.70 -15.33 13.96
CA ASP A 46 -34.29 -16.54 13.25
C ASP A 46 -34.79 -16.54 11.82
N ARG A 47 -36.06 -16.14 11.61
CA ARG A 47 -36.61 -15.95 10.26
C ARG A 47 -35.92 -14.81 9.52
N ALA A 48 -35.56 -13.73 10.22
CA ALA A 48 -34.81 -12.62 9.64
C ALA A 48 -33.41 -13.06 9.16
N ARG A 49 -32.70 -13.88 9.96
CA ARG A 49 -31.40 -14.43 9.54
C ARG A 49 -31.52 -15.33 8.32
N GLN A 50 -32.56 -16.16 8.23
CA GLN A 50 -32.80 -16.98 7.05
C GLN A 50 -33.13 -16.11 5.82
N ALA A 51 -33.97 -15.10 5.96
CA ALA A 51 -34.29 -14.17 4.88
C ALA A 51 -33.04 -13.43 4.37
N LEU A 52 -32.15 -13.00 5.28
CA LEU A 52 -30.87 -12.40 4.92
C LEU A 52 -29.96 -13.39 4.19
N LEU A 53 -29.89 -14.65 4.64
CA LEU A 53 -29.13 -15.69 3.95
C LEU A 53 -29.61 -15.89 2.52
N ASP A 54 -30.93 -15.99 2.33
CA ASP A 54 -31.54 -16.19 1.03
C ASP A 54 -31.33 -14.98 0.11
N PHE A 55 -31.43 -13.77 0.66
CA PHE A 55 -31.11 -12.53 -0.06
C PHE A 55 -29.66 -12.52 -0.56
N PHE A 56 -28.69 -12.81 0.30
CA PHE A 56 -27.27 -12.83 -0.09
C PHE A 56 -26.88 -14.05 -0.95
N ALA A 57 -27.71 -15.11 -0.98
CA ALA A 57 -27.57 -16.24 -1.88
C ALA A 57 -28.20 -15.98 -3.27
N GLY A 58 -29.16 -15.05 -3.35
CA GLY A 58 -29.88 -14.68 -4.55
C GLY A 58 -29.05 -13.92 -5.61
N PRO A 59 -29.70 -13.43 -6.68
CA PRO A 59 -29.05 -12.67 -7.75
C PRO A 59 -28.45 -11.35 -7.24
N GLU A 60 -27.19 -11.07 -7.58
CA GLU A 60 -26.49 -9.84 -7.15
C GLU A 60 -27.12 -8.55 -7.69
N GLN A 61 -27.95 -8.66 -8.74
CA GLN A 61 -28.72 -7.56 -9.35
C GLN A 61 -29.70 -6.92 -8.35
N ASN A 62 -30.13 -7.67 -7.34
CA ASN A 62 -31.06 -7.18 -6.32
C ASN A 62 -30.36 -6.34 -5.22
N TYR A 63 -29.03 -6.20 -5.28
CA TYR A 63 -28.28 -5.48 -4.27
C TYR A 63 -28.14 -4.00 -4.64
N PRO A 64 -28.59 -3.08 -3.76
CA PRO A 64 -28.29 -1.67 -3.93
C PRO A 64 -26.78 -1.46 -4.07
N ARG A 65 -26.35 -0.68 -5.06
CA ARG A 65 -24.90 -0.46 -5.29
C ARG A 65 -24.21 0.19 -4.10
N GLY A 66 -24.91 1.12 -3.44
CA GLY A 66 -24.43 1.74 -2.20
C GLY A 66 -24.19 0.71 -1.09
N LEU A 67 -25.08 -0.28 -0.96
CA LEU A 67 -24.92 -1.37 0.00
C LEU A 67 -23.69 -2.24 -0.33
N VAL A 68 -23.51 -2.59 -1.61
CA VAL A 68 -22.35 -3.36 -2.06
C VAL A 68 -21.04 -2.61 -1.77
N ALA A 69 -20.99 -1.31 -2.03
CA ALA A 69 -19.83 -0.46 -1.74
C ALA A 69 -19.53 -0.39 -0.24
N ASP A 70 -20.54 -0.15 0.60
CA ASP A 70 -20.39 -0.10 2.06
C ASP A 70 -19.89 -1.44 2.61
N LEU A 71 -20.49 -2.55 2.16
CA LEU A 71 -20.07 -3.91 2.55
C LEU A 71 -18.63 -4.22 2.13
N HIS A 72 -18.17 -3.75 0.97
CA HIS A 72 -16.77 -3.90 0.57
C HIS A 72 -15.81 -3.15 1.47
N ARG A 73 -16.14 -1.91 1.85
CA ARG A 73 -15.34 -1.11 2.80
C ARG A 73 -15.28 -1.80 4.16
N ILE A 74 -16.43 -2.25 4.67
CA ILE A 74 -16.49 -2.97 5.94
C ILE A 74 -15.69 -4.29 5.85
N ALA A 75 -15.75 -5.00 4.73
CA ALA A 75 -14.99 -6.23 4.51
C ALA A 75 -13.47 -6.03 4.52
N GLU A 76 -13.01 -4.90 4.01
CA GLU A 76 -11.61 -4.54 3.99
C GLU A 76 -11.03 -4.34 5.39
N VAL A 77 -11.79 -3.68 6.28
CA VAL A 77 -11.40 -3.44 7.67
C VAL A 77 -11.78 -4.60 8.60
N GLY A 78 -12.78 -5.41 8.24
CA GLY A 78 -13.33 -6.54 9.00
C GLY A 78 -12.43 -7.78 9.10
N THR A 79 -11.12 -7.59 9.19
CA THR A 79 -10.08 -8.61 9.39
C THR A 79 -9.49 -8.48 10.80
N ARG A 80 -8.73 -9.48 11.26
CA ARG A 80 -8.05 -9.39 12.57
C ARG A 80 -7.12 -8.17 12.66
N THR A 81 -6.40 -7.87 11.58
CA THR A 81 -5.52 -6.70 11.50
C THR A 81 -6.33 -5.41 11.59
N GLY A 82 -7.40 -5.27 10.80
CA GLY A 82 -8.24 -4.08 10.85
C GLY A 82 -8.99 -3.91 12.17
N MET A 83 -9.36 -4.99 12.86
CA MET A 83 -9.89 -4.96 14.22
C MET A 83 -8.88 -4.33 15.20
N ASN A 84 -7.61 -4.72 15.14
CA ASN A 84 -6.58 -4.12 16.00
C ASN A 84 -6.43 -2.63 15.72
N MET A 85 -6.41 -2.24 14.44
CA MET A 85 -6.34 -0.82 14.04
C MET A 85 -7.56 -0.02 14.53
N LEU A 86 -8.77 -0.58 14.41
CA LEU A 86 -9.99 0.05 14.94
C LEU A 86 -9.88 0.30 16.44
N LEU A 87 -9.44 -0.70 17.22
CA LEU A 87 -9.28 -0.58 18.66
C LEU A 87 -8.19 0.42 19.05
N GLU A 88 -7.05 0.42 18.35
CA GLU A 88 -5.97 1.39 18.57
C GLU A 88 -6.42 2.81 18.26
N ARG A 89 -7.10 3.04 17.12
CA ARG A 89 -7.61 4.36 16.75
C ARG A 89 -8.72 4.83 17.69
N ALA A 90 -9.60 3.93 18.11
CA ALA A 90 -10.63 4.25 19.09
C ALA A 90 -10.03 4.71 20.42
N ARG A 91 -9.01 3.99 20.93
CA ARG A 91 -8.27 4.39 22.14
C ARG A 91 -7.60 5.75 21.97
N ALA A 92 -6.91 5.97 20.85
CA ALA A 92 -6.26 7.25 20.57
C ALA A 92 -7.26 8.42 20.52
N MET A 93 -8.48 8.17 20.05
CA MET A 93 -9.57 9.16 19.98
C MET A 93 -10.45 9.20 21.24
N SER A 94 -10.12 8.43 22.29
CA SER A 94 -10.95 8.28 23.51
C SER A 94 -12.41 7.85 23.22
N ILE A 95 -12.61 7.05 22.18
CA ILE A 95 -13.90 6.49 21.76
C ILE A 95 -14.02 5.04 22.24
N VAL A 96 -15.17 4.71 22.84
CA VAL A 96 -15.49 3.33 23.25
C VAL A 96 -16.29 2.65 22.14
N LEU A 97 -15.63 1.80 21.33
CA LEU A 97 -16.31 1.05 20.26
C LEU A 97 -17.17 -0.12 20.77
N VAL A 98 -16.83 -0.67 21.95
CA VAL A 98 -17.54 -1.79 22.56
C VAL A 98 -18.00 -1.35 23.95
N PRO A 99 -19.29 -1.08 24.15
CA PRO A 99 -19.83 -0.71 25.46
C PRO A 99 -19.52 -1.76 26.52
N ALA A 100 -19.34 -1.32 27.77
CA ALA A 100 -19.03 -2.21 28.90
C ALA A 100 -20.09 -3.31 29.13
N GLN A 101 -21.34 -3.04 28.74
CA GLN A 101 -22.47 -3.96 28.81
C GLN A 101 -22.28 -5.18 27.88
N ASP A 102 -21.74 -4.93 26.68
CA ASP A 102 -21.38 -5.97 25.70
C ASP A 102 -20.05 -6.66 26.09
N ALA A 103 -19.19 -5.98 26.85
CA ALA A 103 -17.94 -6.53 27.37
C ALA A 103 -18.14 -7.46 28.57
N ALA A 104 -19.22 -7.31 29.36
CA ALA A 104 -19.56 -8.20 30.46
C ALA A 104 -20.21 -9.51 29.98
N ALA A 105 -20.86 -9.50 28.80
CA ALA A 105 -21.32 -10.70 28.09
C ALA A 105 -20.17 -11.44 27.34
N ALA A 106 -18.92 -10.99 27.49
CA ALA A 106 -17.79 -11.35 26.64
C ALA A 106 -17.05 -12.64 27.05
N GLU A 107 -17.78 -13.76 27.14
CA GLU A 107 -17.18 -15.06 26.76
C GLU A 107 -16.92 -15.13 25.24
N TYR A 108 -17.49 -14.20 24.46
CA TYR A 108 -17.36 -14.15 23.01
C TYR A 108 -16.17 -13.32 22.54
N ARG A 109 -15.27 -13.95 21.78
CA ARG A 109 -14.33 -13.26 20.89
C ARG A 109 -15.12 -12.33 19.97
N ILE A 110 -15.04 -11.01 20.18
CA ILE A 110 -15.63 -9.99 19.30
C ILE A 110 -15.24 -10.30 17.84
N ASP A 111 -16.24 -10.48 16.97
CA ASP A 111 -16.01 -10.73 15.54
C ASP A 111 -15.49 -9.43 14.88
N PRO A 112 -14.30 -9.45 14.22
CA PRO A 112 -13.77 -8.32 13.48
C PRO A 112 -14.78 -7.64 12.55
N LYS A 113 -15.66 -8.41 11.90
CA LYS A 113 -16.64 -7.86 10.94
C LYS A 113 -17.73 -7.06 11.62
N GLN A 114 -18.19 -7.52 12.78
CA GLN A 114 -19.20 -6.82 13.57
C GLN A 114 -18.63 -5.52 14.15
N LEU A 115 -17.38 -5.55 14.64
CA LEU A 115 -16.72 -4.34 15.11
C LEU A 115 -16.53 -3.32 13.98
N ALA A 116 -16.12 -3.78 12.79
CA ALA A 116 -15.99 -2.92 11.62
C ALA A 116 -17.32 -2.32 11.18
N LEU A 117 -18.41 -3.10 11.18
CA LEU A 117 -19.77 -2.62 10.88
C LEU A 117 -20.21 -1.56 11.89
N ARG A 118 -19.99 -1.81 13.19
CA ARG A 118 -20.34 -0.85 14.24
C ARG A 118 -19.55 0.46 14.09
N ALA A 119 -18.24 0.38 13.93
CA ALA A 119 -17.41 1.55 13.69
C ALA A 119 -17.81 2.32 12.43
N PHE A 120 -18.17 1.61 11.35
CA PHE A 120 -18.65 2.22 10.11
C PHE A 120 -19.93 3.05 10.32
N LEU A 121 -20.88 2.54 11.11
CA LEU A 121 -22.17 3.19 11.33
C LEU A 121 -22.13 4.28 12.41
N ASP A 122 -21.41 4.03 13.51
CA ASP A 122 -21.46 4.86 14.72
C ASP A 122 -20.26 5.81 14.83
N HIS A 123 -19.11 5.43 14.27
CA HIS A 123 -17.84 6.11 14.48
C HIS A 123 -17.05 6.24 13.17
N PRO A 124 -17.59 6.93 12.15
CA PRO A 124 -17.01 6.98 10.80
C PRO A 124 -15.58 7.53 10.79
N ALA A 125 -15.21 8.43 11.71
CA ALA A 125 -13.85 8.92 11.85
C ALA A 125 -12.86 7.80 12.23
N VAL A 126 -13.22 6.96 13.20
CA VAL A 126 -12.42 5.80 13.62
C VAL A 126 -12.33 4.77 12.50
N PHE A 127 -13.44 4.51 11.82
CA PHE A 127 -13.48 3.59 10.69
C PHE A 127 -12.58 4.04 9.54
N ASN A 128 -12.71 5.31 9.12
CA ASN A 128 -11.91 5.88 8.05
C ASN A 128 -10.42 5.86 8.40
N ALA A 129 -10.06 6.19 9.64
CA ALA A 129 -8.67 6.12 10.10
C ALA A 129 -8.11 4.69 10.05
N ALA A 130 -8.88 3.69 10.51
CA ALA A 130 -8.47 2.30 10.39
C ALA A 130 -8.36 1.83 8.93
N SER A 131 -9.28 2.26 8.07
CA SER A 131 -9.24 1.98 6.63
C SER A 131 -7.98 2.54 5.96
N ASP A 132 -7.53 3.71 6.37
CA ASP A 132 -6.30 4.34 5.87
C ASP A 132 -5.07 3.56 6.32
N LEU A 133 -5.00 3.16 7.59
CA LEU A 133 -3.90 2.34 8.09
C LEU A 133 -3.84 0.96 7.40
N VAL A 134 -5.00 0.36 7.09
CA VAL A 134 -5.05 -0.87 6.26
C VAL A 134 -4.49 -0.62 4.86
N ALA A 135 -4.74 0.55 4.28
CA ALA A 135 -4.22 0.94 2.96
C ALA A 135 -2.69 1.09 2.99
N LEU A 136 -2.16 1.79 4.00
CA LEU A 136 -0.72 1.94 4.23
C LEU A 136 -0.04 0.58 4.25
N MET A 137 -0.55 -0.36 5.05
CA MET A 137 0.00 -1.72 5.15
C MET A 137 -0.01 -2.52 3.82
N ARG A 138 -0.88 -2.15 2.88
CA ARG A 138 -1.01 -2.82 1.59
C ARG A 138 -0.19 -2.17 0.49
N LEU A 139 0.43 -1.02 0.76
CA LEU A 139 1.29 -0.37 -0.19
C LEU A 139 2.37 -1.35 -0.62
N THR A 140 2.43 -1.61 -1.92
CA THR A 140 3.45 -2.48 -2.52
C THR A 140 4.16 -1.69 -3.59
N SER A 141 5.49 -1.73 -3.55
CA SER A 141 6.35 -1.15 -4.59
C SER A 141 6.07 0.34 -4.88
N PRO A 142 6.11 1.23 -3.87
CA PRO A 142 5.95 2.65 -4.11
C PRO A 142 7.06 3.19 -5.02
N ALA A 143 6.73 4.22 -5.80
CA ALA A 143 7.74 5.05 -6.43
C ALA A 143 8.45 5.86 -5.35
N GLU A 144 9.78 5.81 -5.35
CA GLU A 144 10.61 6.52 -4.39
C GLU A 144 11.29 7.70 -5.08
N PHE A 145 11.38 8.82 -4.37
CA PHE A 145 11.99 10.07 -4.82
C PHE A 145 12.92 10.60 -3.72
N ALA A 146 14.16 10.88 -4.09
CA ALA A 146 15.08 11.66 -3.26
C ALA A 146 14.90 13.15 -3.51
N GLY A 147 14.71 13.89 -2.42
CA GLY A 147 14.69 15.34 -2.36
C GLY A 147 16.05 15.96 -2.59
N LEU A 148 16.08 17.25 -2.91
CA LEU A 148 17.33 17.99 -3.11
C LEU A 148 18.20 18.06 -1.85
N ASP A 149 17.57 18.06 -0.68
CA ASP A 149 18.22 18.15 0.63
C ASP A 149 17.60 17.16 1.62
N GLU A 150 18.33 16.84 2.67
CA GLU A 150 17.86 16.08 3.83
C GLU A 150 17.45 17.04 4.96
N GLY A 151 16.63 16.58 5.90
CA GLY A 151 16.20 17.35 7.08
C GLY A 151 15.20 18.47 6.80
N VAL A 152 14.49 18.43 5.67
CA VAL A 152 13.48 19.45 5.32
C VAL A 152 12.13 19.06 5.93
N GLU A 153 11.75 19.71 7.02
CA GLU A 153 10.47 19.44 7.68
C GLU A 153 9.28 19.98 6.87
N PRO A 154 8.22 19.18 6.66
CA PRO A 154 7.01 19.65 6.00
C PRO A 154 6.14 20.47 6.95
N ARG A 155 5.45 21.44 6.36
CA ARG A 155 4.49 22.28 7.05
C ARG A 155 3.13 21.56 7.15
N LEU A 156 2.65 21.34 8.38
CA LEU A 156 1.47 20.50 8.67
C LEU A 156 0.27 21.25 9.25
N ASP A 157 0.22 22.58 9.17
CA ASP A 157 -0.95 23.35 9.62
C ASP A 157 -2.18 23.11 8.71
N GLU A 158 -3.35 23.48 9.22
CA GLU A 158 -4.62 23.19 8.58
C GLU A 158 -4.79 23.86 7.20
N GLN A 159 -4.22 25.06 7.00
CA GLN A 159 -4.26 25.73 5.70
C GLN A 159 -3.46 24.93 4.66
N THR A 160 -2.28 24.45 5.03
CA THR A 160 -1.40 23.65 4.15
C THR A 160 -2.02 22.29 3.83
N ARG A 161 -2.57 21.61 4.85
CA ARG A 161 -3.29 20.33 4.65
C ARG A 161 -4.47 20.49 3.68
N LYS A 162 -5.25 21.56 3.84
CA LYS A 162 -6.40 21.86 2.96
C LYS A 162 -5.96 22.22 1.55
N ALA A 163 -4.87 22.97 1.39
CA ALA A 163 -4.30 23.28 0.08
C ALA A 163 -3.83 22.01 -0.65
N PHE A 164 -3.19 21.09 0.08
CA PHE A 164 -2.78 19.80 -0.48
C PHE A 164 -3.98 18.93 -0.88
N GLU A 165 -5.01 18.85 -0.04
CA GLU A 165 -6.25 18.12 -0.35
C GLU A 165 -6.93 18.66 -1.62
N GLN A 166 -6.98 19.99 -1.79
CA GLN A 166 -7.50 20.61 -3.00
C GLN A 166 -6.64 20.32 -4.24
N ALA A 167 -5.31 20.32 -4.10
CA ALA A 167 -4.41 19.97 -5.18
C ALA A 167 -4.58 18.49 -5.58
N ALA A 168 -4.65 17.59 -4.60
CA ALA A 168 -4.88 16.17 -4.81
C ALA A 168 -6.24 15.92 -5.51
N ALA A 169 -7.30 16.62 -5.10
CA ALA A 169 -8.61 16.53 -5.74
C ALA A 169 -8.54 16.90 -7.24
N ARG A 170 -7.83 17.99 -7.58
CA ARG A 170 -7.66 18.42 -8.98
C ARG A 170 -6.89 17.41 -9.82
N LEU A 171 -5.89 16.74 -9.25
CA LEU A 171 -5.14 15.69 -9.95
C LEU A 171 -6.05 14.52 -10.37
N PHE A 172 -7.01 14.14 -9.52
CA PHE A 172 -7.96 13.07 -9.83
C PHE A 172 -9.12 13.52 -10.73
N GLU A 173 -9.60 14.74 -10.55
CA GLU A 173 -10.63 15.33 -11.41
C GLU A 173 -10.17 15.38 -12.87
N ALA A 174 -8.90 15.73 -13.12
CA ALA A 174 -8.29 15.75 -14.44
C ALA A 174 -8.34 14.37 -15.15
N ASP A 175 -8.38 13.27 -14.39
CA ASP A 175 -8.47 11.91 -14.90
C ASP A 175 -9.90 11.34 -14.89
N LEU A 176 -10.93 12.18 -14.72
CA LEU A 176 -12.34 11.77 -14.68
C LEU A 176 -12.67 10.81 -13.52
N HIS A 177 -11.92 10.87 -12.41
CA HIS A 177 -12.17 10.07 -11.21
C HIS A 177 -13.26 10.67 -10.29
N GLY A 178 -13.88 11.77 -10.73
CA GLY A 178 -14.84 12.55 -9.95
C GLY A 178 -14.17 13.58 -9.02
N ASN A 179 -14.98 14.28 -8.24
CA ASN A 179 -14.54 15.33 -7.31
C ASN A 179 -14.39 14.85 -5.85
N TYR A 180 -14.63 13.56 -5.58
CA TYR A 180 -14.47 13.01 -4.24
C TYR A 180 -12.99 12.81 -3.93
N CYS A 181 -12.52 13.52 -2.91
CA CYS A 181 -11.18 13.39 -2.35
C CYS A 181 -11.28 13.56 -0.83
N ARG A 182 -10.60 12.67 -0.09
CA ARG A 182 -10.44 12.78 1.36
C ARG A 182 -8.99 12.48 1.71
N VAL A 183 -8.35 13.34 2.50
CA VAL A 183 -6.97 13.12 2.95
C VAL A 183 -6.91 12.77 4.44
N GLY A 184 -6.26 11.66 4.76
CA GLY A 184 -5.88 11.26 6.13
C GLY A 184 -4.39 11.52 6.36
N TRP A 185 -4.06 12.04 7.55
CA TRP A 185 -2.70 12.41 7.94
C TRP A 185 -2.27 11.59 9.16
N TYR A 186 -1.09 10.98 9.08
CA TYR A 186 -0.56 10.09 10.11
C TYR A 186 0.92 10.39 10.32
N GLU A 187 1.28 10.77 11.54
CA GLU A 187 2.67 10.97 11.96
C GLU A 187 3.14 9.67 12.64
N ASP A 188 4.27 9.13 12.19
CA ASP A 188 4.84 7.85 12.63
C ASP A 188 6.37 8.00 12.75
N ASP A 189 6.86 8.17 13.98
CA ASP A 189 8.25 8.52 14.30
C ASP A 189 8.77 9.71 13.47
N ASP A 190 9.68 9.46 12.52
CA ASP A 190 10.32 10.45 11.63
C ASP A 190 9.66 10.51 10.23
N GLU A 191 8.51 9.86 10.05
CA GLU A 191 7.77 9.84 8.79
C GLU A 191 6.36 10.46 8.90
N ILE A 192 5.96 11.17 7.86
CA ILE A 192 4.58 11.61 7.67
C ILE A 192 3.97 10.78 6.55
N LYS A 193 2.91 10.05 6.91
CA LYS A 193 2.12 9.20 6.02
C LYS A 193 0.82 9.92 5.69
N VAL A 194 0.55 10.04 4.38
CA VAL A 194 -0.64 10.69 3.85
C VAL A 194 -1.43 9.67 3.04
N VAL A 195 -2.71 9.50 3.35
CA VAL A 195 -3.62 8.62 2.61
C VAL A 195 -4.67 9.46 1.91
N VAL A 196 -4.64 9.46 0.58
CA VAL A 196 -5.62 10.17 -0.24
C VAL A 196 -6.64 9.15 -0.76
N THR A 197 -7.86 9.19 -0.23
CA THR A 197 -8.97 8.40 -0.77
C THR A 197 -9.65 9.18 -1.89
N HIS A 198 -9.80 8.57 -3.06
CA HIS A 198 -10.38 9.20 -4.25
C HIS A 198 -11.37 8.27 -4.95
N GLY A 199 -12.23 8.81 -5.81
CA GLY A 199 -13.08 8.00 -6.68
C GLY A 199 -12.28 7.28 -7.77
N THR A 200 -12.84 6.26 -8.40
CA THR A 200 -12.31 5.65 -9.63
C THR A 200 -12.99 6.27 -10.86
N PRO A 201 -12.45 6.11 -12.08
CA PRO A 201 -13.16 6.52 -13.28
C PRO A 201 -14.56 5.90 -13.33
N ILE A 202 -15.52 6.65 -13.86
CA ILE A 202 -16.89 6.16 -14.04
C ILE A 202 -16.84 4.94 -14.95
N THR A 203 -17.20 3.78 -14.41
CA THR A 203 -17.32 2.54 -15.17
C THR A 203 -18.76 2.39 -15.62
N THR A 204 -18.96 2.25 -16.93
CA THR A 204 -20.27 2.05 -17.54
C THR A 204 -20.37 0.65 -18.14
N VAL A 205 -21.33 -0.15 -17.69
CA VAL A 205 -21.54 -1.52 -18.13
C VAL A 205 -22.97 -1.68 -18.65
N PRO A 206 -23.17 -2.17 -19.88
CA PRO A 206 -24.49 -2.59 -20.33
C PRO A 206 -24.85 -3.90 -19.64
N VAL A 207 -26.04 -3.97 -19.06
CA VAL A 207 -26.60 -5.18 -18.43
C VAL A 207 -27.95 -5.48 -19.05
N VAL A 208 -28.30 -6.76 -19.11
CA VAL A 208 -29.65 -7.19 -19.52
C VAL A 208 -30.44 -7.47 -18.26
N GLU A 209 -31.47 -6.67 -18.01
CA GLU A 209 -32.40 -6.82 -16.89
C GLU A 209 -33.83 -6.98 -17.43
N GLY A 210 -34.49 -8.09 -17.10
CA GLY A 210 -35.88 -8.31 -17.53
C GLY A 210 -36.06 -8.45 -19.06
N GLY A 211 -34.99 -8.77 -19.79
CA GLY A 211 -35.01 -8.85 -21.26
C GLY A 211 -34.77 -7.51 -21.98
N GLU A 212 -34.51 -6.42 -21.24
CA GLU A 212 -34.14 -5.12 -21.79
C GLU A 212 -32.67 -4.79 -21.48
N GLU A 213 -31.99 -4.17 -22.43
CA GLU A 213 -30.65 -3.63 -22.22
C GLU A 213 -30.73 -2.33 -21.41
N ARG A 214 -30.00 -2.28 -20.31
CA ARG A 214 -29.87 -1.11 -19.43
C ARG A 214 -28.42 -0.75 -19.24
N ILE A 215 -28.16 0.54 -19.05
CA ILE A 215 -26.82 1.06 -18.81
C ILE A 215 -26.64 1.35 -17.33
N ILE A 216 -25.56 0.82 -16.77
CA ILE A 216 -25.18 0.96 -15.38
C ILE A 216 -23.86 1.72 -15.30
N SER A 217 -23.87 2.94 -14.72
CA SER A 217 -22.65 3.71 -14.42
C SER A 217 -22.37 3.75 -12.92
N PHE A 218 -21.14 3.47 -12.50
CA PHE A 218 -20.72 3.53 -11.09
C PHE A 218 -19.26 3.95 -10.93
N THR A 219 -18.92 4.45 -9.74
CA THR A 219 -17.54 4.70 -9.30
C THR A 219 -17.31 3.99 -7.96
N THR A 220 -16.08 3.57 -7.71
CA THR A 220 -15.63 2.99 -6.44
C THR A 220 -14.61 3.92 -5.81
N THR A 221 -14.18 3.65 -4.57
CA THR A 221 -13.09 4.42 -3.96
C THR A 221 -11.79 3.62 -3.97
N GLU A 222 -10.70 4.29 -4.31
CA GLU A 222 -9.32 3.80 -4.18
C GLU A 222 -8.50 4.74 -3.31
N GLN A 223 -7.26 4.34 -3.00
CA GLN A 223 -6.39 5.04 -2.06
C GLN A 223 -5.01 5.21 -2.67
N ALA A 224 -4.54 6.45 -2.75
CA ALA A 224 -3.14 6.79 -2.93
C ALA A 224 -2.47 6.95 -1.56
N VAL A 225 -1.21 6.56 -1.46
CA VAL A 225 -0.42 6.65 -0.23
C VAL A 225 0.87 7.40 -0.51
N LEU A 226 1.19 8.37 0.35
CA LEU A 226 2.49 9.02 0.41
C LEU A 226 3.13 8.72 1.76
N SER A 227 4.45 8.49 1.79
CA SER A 227 5.24 8.51 3.02
C SER A 227 6.47 9.39 2.82
N TYR A 228 6.64 10.42 3.64
CA TYR A 228 7.77 11.34 3.59
C TYR A 228 8.62 11.21 4.85
N SER A 229 9.92 11.00 4.69
CA SER A 229 10.90 11.07 5.78
C SER A 229 11.72 12.35 5.63
N ALA A 230 11.58 13.27 6.59
CA ALA A 230 12.37 14.50 6.61
C ALA A 230 13.87 14.21 6.79
N PRO A 231 14.31 13.37 7.75
CA PRO A 231 15.74 13.07 7.94
C PRO A 231 16.41 12.47 6.72
N ALA A 232 15.69 11.64 5.95
CA ALA A 232 16.24 11.04 4.72
C ALA A 232 15.98 11.88 3.46
N GLY A 233 15.20 12.97 3.56
CA GLY A 233 14.73 13.75 2.41
C GLY A 233 14.00 12.91 1.36
N ARG A 234 13.31 11.82 1.75
CA ARG A 234 12.75 10.83 0.81
C ARG A 234 11.24 10.81 0.84
N LEU A 235 10.65 10.75 -0.35
CA LEU A 235 9.21 10.58 -0.55
C LEU A 235 8.92 9.26 -1.26
N LYS A 236 8.02 8.47 -0.70
CA LYS A 236 7.42 7.29 -1.32
C LYS A 236 6.01 7.64 -1.74
N VAL A 237 5.62 7.28 -2.97
CA VAL A 237 4.25 7.46 -3.49
C VAL A 237 3.78 6.17 -4.14
N GLY A 238 2.60 5.68 -3.79
CA GLY A 238 1.98 4.54 -4.46
C GLY A 238 0.47 4.53 -4.36
N GLY A 239 -0.16 3.48 -4.89
CA GLY A 239 -1.62 3.41 -5.07
C GLY A 239 -2.14 4.20 -6.27
N VAL A 240 -1.24 4.76 -7.09
CA VAL A 240 -1.56 5.50 -8.33
C VAL A 240 -0.62 5.10 -9.47
N SER A 241 -0.92 5.55 -10.69
CA SER A 241 -0.06 5.32 -11.85
C SER A 241 1.32 6.00 -11.69
N LYS A 242 2.34 5.51 -12.39
CA LYS A 242 3.71 6.06 -12.32
C LYS A 242 3.76 7.54 -12.70
N ALA A 243 2.98 7.96 -13.71
CA ALA A 243 2.89 9.37 -14.10
C ALA A 243 2.36 10.22 -12.94
N ARG A 244 1.30 9.75 -12.28
CA ARG A 244 0.65 10.42 -11.16
C ARG A 244 1.53 10.47 -9.91
N CYS A 245 2.43 9.50 -9.70
CA CYS A 245 3.40 9.56 -8.61
C CYS A 245 4.26 10.83 -8.66
N ALA A 246 4.68 11.26 -9.85
CA ALA A 246 5.49 12.47 -10.02
C ALA A 246 4.67 13.74 -9.73
N ASP A 247 3.40 13.77 -10.15
CA ASP A 247 2.51 14.90 -9.86
C ASP A 247 2.25 15.05 -8.35
N PHE A 248 2.06 13.92 -7.65
CA PHE A 248 1.92 13.92 -6.19
C PHE A 248 3.22 14.36 -5.49
N ALA A 249 4.37 13.93 -5.99
CA ALA A 249 5.65 14.38 -5.47
C ALA A 249 5.82 15.89 -5.64
N GLU A 250 5.46 16.45 -6.80
CA GLU A 250 5.52 17.89 -7.04
C GLU A 250 4.49 18.65 -6.18
N ALA A 251 3.25 18.17 -6.07
CA ALA A 251 2.23 18.78 -5.23
C ALA A 251 2.66 18.79 -3.75
N PHE A 252 3.25 17.70 -3.27
CA PHE A 252 3.79 17.61 -1.91
C PHE A 252 4.95 18.60 -1.73
N ALA A 253 5.90 18.64 -2.67
CA ALA A 253 7.03 19.54 -2.62
C ALA A 253 6.63 21.02 -2.63
N ALA A 254 5.74 21.42 -3.54
CA ALA A 254 5.31 22.80 -3.69
C ALA A 254 4.47 23.30 -2.51
N ILE A 255 3.64 22.43 -1.92
CA ILE A 255 2.67 22.82 -0.89
C ILE A 255 3.21 22.53 0.51
N MET A 256 3.65 21.30 0.76
CA MET A 256 4.05 20.86 2.10
C MET A 256 5.46 21.30 2.44
N LEU A 257 6.38 21.29 1.47
CA LEU A 257 7.76 21.71 1.68
C LEU A 257 8.01 23.17 1.27
N GLU A 258 7.04 23.83 0.62
CA GLU A 258 7.19 25.17 0.00
C GLU A 258 8.40 25.26 -0.96
N ARG A 259 8.79 24.14 -1.55
CA ARG A 259 9.96 23.99 -2.42
C ARG A 259 9.56 23.26 -3.69
N PRO A 260 8.98 23.94 -4.69
CA PRO A 260 8.64 23.31 -5.97
C PRO A 260 9.89 22.69 -6.60
N LYS A 261 9.71 21.59 -7.35
CA LYS A 261 10.79 20.81 -7.99
C LYS A 261 11.78 20.14 -7.03
N PHE A 262 11.48 20.05 -5.74
CA PHE A 262 12.35 19.39 -4.76
C PHE A 262 12.66 17.93 -5.08
N PHE A 263 11.73 17.21 -5.73
CA PHE A 263 11.92 15.82 -6.17
C PHE A 263 12.18 15.68 -7.68
N ALA A 264 12.44 16.79 -8.40
CA ALA A 264 12.49 16.81 -9.86
C ALA A 264 13.92 16.73 -10.44
N ALA A 265 14.95 16.54 -9.60
CA ALA A 265 16.30 16.42 -10.13
C ALA A 265 16.44 15.12 -10.97
N PRO A 266 17.27 15.11 -12.02
CA PRO A 266 17.34 13.97 -12.96
C PRO A 266 17.68 12.63 -12.31
N ASP A 267 18.42 12.66 -11.21
CA ASP A 267 18.86 11.52 -10.40
C ASP A 267 17.93 11.25 -9.19
N ALA A 268 16.79 11.92 -9.06
CA ALA A 268 15.88 11.77 -7.90
C ALA A 268 15.31 10.35 -7.76
N GLN A 269 15.34 9.56 -8.83
CA GLN A 269 14.96 8.15 -8.82
C GLN A 269 16.15 7.22 -9.08
N ASN A 270 17.38 7.76 -9.04
CA ASN A 270 18.63 7.00 -9.12
C ASN A 270 19.20 6.73 -7.73
N LEU A 271 18.48 5.89 -6.99
CA LEU A 271 18.64 5.67 -5.55
C LEU A 271 19.48 4.44 -5.22
N TYR A 272 19.54 3.47 -6.13
CA TYR A 272 20.14 2.17 -5.89
C TYR A 272 21.09 1.78 -7.03
N THR A 273 22.07 0.95 -6.70
CA THR A 273 23.04 0.42 -7.65
C THR A 273 23.34 -1.05 -7.36
N LEU A 274 23.78 -1.78 -8.39
CA LEU A 274 24.34 -3.13 -8.27
C LEU A 274 25.83 -3.16 -8.66
N GLU A 275 26.45 -2.00 -8.90
CA GLU A 275 27.87 -1.89 -9.27
C GLU A 275 28.80 -2.62 -8.29
N PRO A 276 28.62 -2.57 -6.94
CA PRO A 276 29.46 -3.34 -6.02
C PRO A 276 29.34 -4.86 -6.21
N VAL A 277 28.14 -5.34 -6.56
CA VAL A 277 27.88 -6.76 -6.83
C VAL A 277 28.53 -7.18 -8.15
N GLU A 278 28.43 -6.33 -9.17
CA GLU A 278 29.06 -6.56 -10.47
C GLU A 278 30.60 -6.56 -10.36
N ALA A 279 31.16 -5.64 -9.58
CA ALA A 279 32.60 -5.52 -9.36
C ALA A 279 33.19 -6.70 -8.58
N ALA A 280 32.49 -7.18 -7.54
CA ALA A 280 32.87 -8.38 -6.80
C ALA A 280 32.58 -9.68 -7.59
N GLY A 281 31.75 -9.61 -8.63
CA GLY A 281 31.34 -10.74 -9.44
C GLY A 281 30.50 -11.77 -8.68
N PHE A 282 30.55 -13.02 -9.14
CA PHE A 282 29.68 -14.09 -8.61
C PHE A 282 29.99 -14.51 -7.16
N GLY A 283 31.11 -14.02 -6.60
CA GLY A 283 31.52 -14.25 -5.22
C GLY A 283 31.00 -13.22 -4.22
N PHE A 284 30.21 -12.22 -4.66
CA PHE A 284 29.68 -11.20 -3.76
C PHE A 284 28.90 -11.80 -2.59
N THR A 285 29.19 -11.30 -1.39
CA THR A 285 28.46 -11.60 -0.15
C THR A 285 28.17 -10.30 0.59
N PHE A 286 27.00 -10.21 1.20
CA PHE A 286 26.69 -9.07 2.06
C PHE A 286 27.52 -9.10 3.33
N ASP A 287 28.17 -7.99 3.66
CA ASP A 287 28.62 -7.73 5.02
C ASP A 287 27.41 -7.33 5.87
N HIS A 288 27.17 -8.08 6.93
CA HIS A 288 26.14 -7.81 7.93
C HIS A 288 26.70 -7.89 9.36
N ALA A 289 28.02 -7.94 9.54
CA ALA A 289 28.65 -8.10 10.85
C ALA A 289 28.40 -6.90 11.78
N PHE A 290 28.06 -5.74 11.22
CA PHE A 290 27.69 -4.54 11.96
C PHE A 290 26.36 -4.68 12.75
N ASP A 291 25.51 -5.66 12.43
CA ASP A 291 24.25 -5.91 13.12
C ASP A 291 24.16 -7.39 13.53
N PRO A 292 24.37 -7.73 14.82
CA PRO A 292 24.38 -9.11 15.29
C PRO A 292 23.01 -9.79 15.24
N THR A 293 21.92 -9.03 15.07
CA THR A 293 20.57 -9.58 14.90
C THR A 293 20.36 -10.15 13.49
N ILE A 294 21.13 -9.69 12.51
CA ILE A 294 21.13 -10.26 11.16
C ILE A 294 21.99 -11.53 11.18
N ARG A 295 21.35 -12.69 11.11
CA ARG A 295 22.04 -13.99 11.14
C ARG A 295 22.56 -14.41 9.78
N ARG A 296 21.84 -14.05 8.74
CA ARG A 296 22.12 -14.53 7.39
C ARG A 296 21.50 -13.64 6.33
N VAL A 297 22.25 -13.41 5.26
CA VAL A 297 21.75 -12.81 4.03
C VAL A 297 22.07 -13.75 2.87
N GLN A 298 21.06 -14.06 2.04
CA GLN A 298 21.21 -14.98 0.91
C GLN A 298 20.58 -14.40 -0.35
N ILE A 299 21.35 -14.32 -1.44
CA ILE A 299 20.80 -13.97 -2.76
C ILE A 299 20.07 -15.20 -3.30
N VAL A 300 18.75 -15.12 -3.42
CA VAL A 300 17.90 -16.22 -3.87
C VAL A 300 17.44 -16.10 -5.31
N GLU A 301 17.63 -14.93 -5.90
CA GLU A 301 17.40 -14.68 -7.32
C GLU A 301 18.41 -13.65 -7.82
N ALA A 302 18.94 -13.86 -9.02
CA ALA A 302 19.73 -12.88 -9.73
C ALA A 302 19.30 -12.87 -11.19
N GLN A 303 18.98 -11.69 -11.72
CA GLN A 303 18.71 -11.51 -13.14
C GLN A 303 19.82 -10.68 -13.78
N THR A 304 20.37 -11.20 -14.87
CA THR A 304 21.31 -10.49 -15.73
C THR A 304 20.71 -10.27 -17.11
N ASP A 305 20.97 -9.10 -17.68
CA ASP A 305 20.60 -8.73 -19.03
C ASP A 305 21.87 -8.54 -19.86
N ARG A 306 21.83 -8.96 -21.13
CA ARG A 306 22.84 -8.59 -22.12
C ARG A 306 22.37 -7.36 -22.89
N ILE A 307 23.10 -6.28 -22.74
CA ILE A 307 22.88 -5.02 -23.42
C ILE A 307 23.74 -4.97 -24.68
N THR A 308 23.10 -4.61 -25.79
CA THR A 308 23.72 -4.40 -27.10
C THR A 308 23.37 -3.00 -27.57
N ILE A 309 24.30 -2.29 -28.19
CA ILE A 309 24.04 -0.97 -28.75
C ILE A 309 23.51 -1.15 -30.17
N ASP A 310 22.38 -0.54 -30.50
CA ASP A 310 21.90 -0.48 -31.88
C ASP A 310 22.88 0.37 -32.71
N PRO A 311 23.54 -0.20 -33.74
CA PRO A 311 24.55 0.52 -34.51
C PRO A 311 23.98 1.69 -35.35
N ARG A 312 22.66 1.78 -35.53
CA ARG A 312 22.00 2.88 -36.28
C ARG A 312 21.54 4.02 -35.38
N SER A 313 20.93 3.70 -34.23
CA SER A 313 20.39 4.73 -33.33
C SER A 313 21.30 5.06 -32.15
N GLY A 314 22.31 4.23 -31.87
CA GLY A 314 23.16 4.35 -30.69
C GLY A 314 22.43 3.97 -29.38
N GLU A 315 21.19 3.49 -29.46
CA GLU A 315 20.39 3.14 -28.27
C GLU A 315 20.82 1.79 -27.68
N GLU A 316 20.92 1.74 -26.36
CA GLU A 316 21.06 0.47 -25.64
C GLU A 316 19.77 -0.36 -25.78
N ARG A 317 19.90 -1.58 -26.31
CA ARG A 317 18.84 -2.58 -26.37
C ARG A 317 19.21 -3.81 -25.56
N ARG A 318 18.25 -4.30 -24.79
CA ARG A 318 18.32 -5.62 -24.18
C ARG A 318 18.17 -6.67 -25.29
N SER A 319 19.23 -7.43 -25.53
CA SER A 319 19.23 -8.54 -26.48
C SER A 319 18.84 -9.88 -25.83
N TRP A 320 19.09 -10.03 -24.54
CA TRP A 320 18.89 -11.27 -23.81
C TRP A 320 18.75 -11.04 -22.31
N SER A 321 18.06 -11.93 -21.61
CA SER A 321 17.95 -11.96 -20.15
C SER A 321 18.04 -13.39 -19.63
N LEU A 322 18.69 -13.57 -18.49
CA LEU A 322 18.69 -14.81 -17.72
C LEU A 322 18.42 -14.52 -16.26
N THR A 323 17.46 -15.26 -15.72
CA THR A 323 17.12 -15.23 -14.31
C THR A 323 17.51 -16.56 -13.70
N MET A 324 18.35 -16.50 -12.67
CA MET A 324 18.71 -17.66 -11.87
C MET A 324 17.97 -17.62 -10.53
N HIS A 325 17.43 -18.76 -10.12
CA HIS A 325 16.85 -18.94 -8.80
C HIS A 325 17.60 -20.03 -8.05
N ASP A 326 17.93 -19.76 -6.79
CA ASP A 326 18.53 -20.75 -5.92
C ASP A 326 18.19 -20.44 -4.47
N SER A 327 17.91 -21.45 -3.65
CA SER A 327 17.58 -21.21 -2.24
C SER A 327 18.79 -20.83 -1.38
N SER A 328 20.00 -21.08 -1.88
CA SER A 328 21.26 -20.88 -1.20
C SER A 328 22.01 -19.63 -1.71
N ASN A 329 22.40 -19.62 -2.98
CA ASN A 329 23.11 -18.51 -3.63
C ASN A 329 22.88 -18.52 -5.16
N ALA A 330 21.90 -17.75 -5.61
CA ALA A 330 21.54 -17.65 -7.02
C ALA A 330 22.59 -16.92 -7.86
N LEU A 331 23.34 -15.99 -7.25
CA LEU A 331 24.41 -15.27 -7.95
C LEU A 331 25.60 -16.19 -8.25
N PHE A 332 26.03 -17.00 -7.28
CA PHE A 332 27.05 -18.01 -7.51
C PHE A 332 26.62 -19.02 -8.59
N ARG A 333 25.38 -19.51 -8.49
CA ARG A 333 24.82 -20.45 -9.46
C ARG A 333 24.78 -19.86 -10.87
N LEU A 334 24.39 -18.60 -11.00
CA LEU A 334 24.41 -17.85 -12.27
C LEU A 334 25.80 -17.91 -12.91
N GLY A 335 26.86 -17.65 -12.14
CA GLY A 335 28.24 -17.74 -12.64
C GLY A 335 28.69 -19.16 -13.02
N SER A 336 28.24 -20.16 -12.26
CA SER A 336 28.61 -21.56 -12.52
C SER A 336 27.97 -22.16 -13.78
N GLU A 337 26.73 -21.77 -14.07
CA GLU A 337 25.97 -22.27 -15.22
C GLU A 337 26.21 -21.41 -16.47
N ALA A 338 26.39 -20.10 -16.32
CA ALA A 338 26.67 -19.18 -17.41
C ALA A 338 28.19 -18.98 -17.59
N ARG A 339 28.87 -19.99 -18.16
CA ARG A 339 30.34 -20.09 -18.32
C ARG A 339 31.06 -18.96 -19.11
N ARG A 340 30.41 -17.83 -19.38
CA ARG A 340 30.95 -16.69 -20.17
C ARG A 340 30.39 -15.32 -19.78
N ILE A 341 29.77 -15.17 -18.61
CA ILE A 341 29.29 -13.85 -18.19
C ILE A 341 30.39 -13.15 -17.40
N VAL A 342 30.97 -12.10 -17.96
CA VAL A 342 31.79 -11.13 -17.23
C VAL A 342 31.04 -9.80 -17.23
N PHE A 343 30.66 -9.34 -16.03
CA PHE A 343 29.97 -8.06 -15.89
C PHE A 343 30.83 -6.91 -16.43
N ALA A 344 30.18 -5.89 -16.98
CA ALA A 344 30.77 -4.71 -17.63
C ALA A 344 31.59 -4.93 -18.92
N GLN A 345 32.24 -6.08 -19.12
CA GLN A 345 33.07 -6.33 -20.32
C GLN A 345 32.27 -6.84 -21.53
N ASP A 346 31.34 -7.77 -21.31
CA ASP A 346 30.62 -8.46 -22.40
C ASP A 346 29.23 -7.88 -22.69
N GLY A 347 28.98 -6.65 -22.24
CA GLY A 347 27.67 -6.01 -22.29
C GLY A 347 26.66 -6.60 -21.30
N TYR A 348 27.08 -7.47 -20.37
CA TYR A 348 26.21 -8.00 -19.33
C TYR A 348 26.13 -7.05 -18.13
N ARG A 349 24.90 -6.80 -17.68
CA ARG A 349 24.58 -6.03 -16.47
C ARG A 349 23.60 -6.80 -15.59
N LEU A 350 23.69 -6.63 -14.29
CA LEU A 350 22.66 -7.09 -13.36
C LEU A 350 21.45 -6.16 -13.44
N ASN A 351 20.28 -6.74 -13.70
CA ASN A 351 19.02 -6.01 -13.74
C ASN A 351 18.41 -5.89 -12.34
N HIS A 352 18.35 -7.01 -11.62
CA HIS A 352 17.93 -7.02 -10.22
C HIS A 352 18.49 -8.23 -9.47
N ILE A 353 18.47 -8.14 -8.15
CA ILE A 353 18.66 -9.28 -7.25
C ILE A 353 17.48 -9.39 -6.29
N VAL A 354 17.17 -10.60 -5.84
CA VAL A 354 16.29 -10.85 -4.70
C VAL A 354 17.11 -11.55 -3.64
N PHE A 355 17.12 -11.02 -2.43
CA PHE A 355 17.82 -11.62 -1.29
C PHE A 355 16.90 -11.77 -0.09
N ARG A 356 17.23 -12.73 0.77
CA ARG A 356 16.52 -13.01 2.01
C ARG A 356 17.41 -12.64 3.18
N VAL A 357 16.88 -11.83 4.09
CA VAL A 357 17.51 -11.45 5.35
C VAL A 357 16.82 -12.20 6.47
N GLN A 358 17.59 -12.98 7.25
CA GLN A 358 17.14 -13.64 8.47
C GLN A 358 17.52 -12.77 9.66
N ILE A 359 16.51 -12.24 10.35
CA ILE A 359 16.66 -11.33 11.49
C ILE A 359 16.13 -12.02 12.74
N GLU A 360 16.93 -12.05 13.79
CA GLU A 360 16.59 -12.60 15.10
C GLU A 360 16.70 -11.51 16.17
N PRO A 361 15.62 -10.73 16.40
CA PRO A 361 15.62 -9.70 17.42
C PRO A 361 15.56 -10.33 18.81
N VAL A 362 16.17 -9.67 19.80
CA VAL A 362 16.17 -10.14 21.19
C VAL A 362 14.74 -10.16 21.74
N GLY A 363 14.30 -11.32 22.23
CA GLY A 363 12.96 -11.49 22.83
C GLY A 363 11.80 -11.57 21.81
N GLU A 364 12.08 -11.53 20.51
CA GLU A 364 11.07 -11.62 19.46
C GLU A 364 11.21 -12.90 18.62
N ARG A 365 10.15 -13.21 17.86
CA ARG A 365 10.19 -14.32 16.90
C ARG A 365 11.11 -13.97 15.72
N PRO A 366 11.95 -14.93 15.26
CA PRO A 366 12.74 -14.77 14.05
C PRO A 366 11.89 -14.33 12.86
N ALA A 367 12.43 -13.41 12.09
CA ALA A 367 11.81 -12.87 10.90
C ALA A 367 12.64 -13.20 9.67
N ARG A 368 11.94 -13.45 8.56
CA ARG A 368 12.55 -13.56 7.24
C ARG A 368 11.97 -12.49 6.35
N VAL A 369 12.82 -11.58 5.90
CA VAL A 369 12.46 -10.48 4.99
C VAL A 369 13.02 -10.80 3.61
N THR A 370 12.16 -10.81 2.60
CA THR A 370 12.59 -10.95 1.20
C THR A 370 12.64 -9.55 0.60
N VAL A 371 13.81 -9.17 0.09
CA VAL A 371 14.08 -7.87 -0.52
C VAL A 371 14.39 -8.08 -1.99
N LYS A 372 13.69 -7.37 -2.87
CA LYS A 372 14.02 -7.26 -4.29
C LYS A 372 14.64 -5.89 -4.54
N LEU A 373 15.91 -5.87 -4.89
CA LEU A 373 16.63 -4.65 -5.26
C LEU A 373 16.72 -4.57 -6.78
N LYS A 374 16.10 -3.54 -7.33
CA LYS A 374 16.04 -3.25 -8.77
C LYS A 374 16.45 -1.79 -9.02
N PRO A 375 17.73 -1.55 -9.34
CA PRO A 375 18.18 -0.25 -9.81
C PRO A 375 17.41 0.25 -11.05
N PRO A 376 17.40 1.56 -11.29
CA PRO A 376 18.02 2.59 -10.44
C PRO A 376 17.16 2.99 -9.24
N GLY A 377 15.88 2.61 -9.19
CA GLY A 377 14.90 3.32 -8.33
C GLY A 377 14.09 2.49 -7.33
N SER A 378 14.36 1.20 -7.13
CA SER A 378 13.48 0.39 -6.29
C SER A 378 14.19 -0.62 -5.39
N ALA A 379 13.92 -0.54 -4.08
CA ALA A 379 14.10 -1.63 -3.13
C ALA A 379 12.73 -2.02 -2.56
N MET A 380 12.28 -3.24 -2.86
CA MET A 380 10.94 -3.72 -2.48
C MET A 380 11.03 -4.82 -1.44
N PHE A 381 10.40 -4.64 -0.30
CA PHE A 381 10.26 -5.66 0.72
C PHE A 381 8.97 -5.47 1.51
N LYS A 382 8.58 -6.52 2.25
CA LYS A 382 7.43 -6.48 3.17
C LYS A 382 7.96 -6.39 4.60
N ARG A 383 7.16 -5.84 5.51
CA ARG A 383 7.47 -5.59 6.94
C ARG A 383 8.29 -4.32 7.16
N GLU A 384 7.62 -3.18 7.10
CA GLU A 384 8.19 -1.84 7.33
C GLU A 384 8.97 -1.71 8.65
N ARG A 385 8.60 -2.46 9.70
CA ARG A 385 9.35 -2.46 10.97
C ARG A 385 10.85 -2.81 10.85
N PHE A 386 11.25 -3.48 9.76
CA PHE A 386 12.65 -3.82 9.49
C PHE A 386 13.30 -2.93 8.44
N GLU A 387 12.60 -1.91 7.94
CA GLU A 387 13.08 -1.02 6.90
C GLU A 387 14.42 -0.38 7.27
N GLY A 388 14.55 0.20 8.46
CA GLY A 388 15.80 0.82 8.90
C GLY A 388 17.01 -0.15 8.87
N GLN A 389 16.82 -1.40 9.29
CA GLN A 389 17.87 -2.44 9.23
C GLN A 389 18.21 -2.82 7.79
N ILE A 390 17.20 -3.00 6.93
CA ILE A 390 17.40 -3.33 5.51
C ILE A 390 18.11 -2.19 4.78
N MET A 391 17.70 -0.95 5.01
CA MET A 391 18.32 0.21 4.36
C MET A 391 19.75 0.44 4.86
N THR A 392 20.03 0.19 6.14
CA THR A 392 21.40 0.21 6.68
C THR A 392 22.27 -0.86 6.03
N LEU A 393 21.75 -2.08 5.86
CA LEU A 393 22.43 -3.16 5.14
C LEU A 393 22.76 -2.78 3.70
N LEU A 394 21.79 -2.22 2.96
CA LEU A 394 22.01 -1.76 1.60
C LEU A 394 23.09 -0.67 1.53
N ARG A 395 23.02 0.35 2.40
CA ARG A 395 23.99 1.45 2.45
C ARG A 395 25.40 0.96 2.78
N ARG A 396 25.56 0.13 3.82
CA ARG A 396 26.86 -0.43 4.25
C ARG A 396 27.53 -1.30 3.17
N ASN A 397 26.74 -1.88 2.27
CA ASN A 397 27.22 -2.67 1.14
C ASN A 397 27.34 -1.85 -0.17
N GLY A 398 27.21 -0.51 -0.12
CA GLY A 398 27.36 0.37 -1.28
C GLY A 398 26.22 0.27 -2.30
N LEU A 399 25.08 -0.32 -1.93
CA LEU A 399 23.96 -0.58 -2.85
C LEU A 399 22.96 0.59 -2.92
N CYS A 400 23.13 1.59 -2.06
CA CYS A 400 22.44 2.87 -2.13
C CYS A 400 23.37 3.89 -2.79
N ARG A 401 22.87 4.66 -3.74
CA ARG A 401 23.57 5.85 -4.21
C ARG A 401 23.39 6.93 -3.15
N GLU A 402 24.50 7.34 -2.54
CA GLU A 402 24.53 8.54 -1.70
C GLU A 402 24.44 9.75 -2.64
N ARG A 403 23.59 10.71 -2.28
CA ARG A 403 23.66 12.03 -2.91
C ARG A 403 24.73 12.81 -2.19
N GLU A 404 25.66 13.39 -2.94
CA GLU A 404 26.43 14.50 -2.40
C GLU A 404 25.44 15.62 -2.06
N PRO A 405 25.34 16.05 -0.78
CA PRO A 405 24.53 17.21 -0.46
C PRO A 405 25.02 18.36 -1.33
N ARG A 406 24.10 19.11 -1.96
CA ARG A 406 24.48 20.36 -2.62
C ARG A 406 25.20 21.19 -1.56
N ASN A 407 26.50 21.35 -1.73
CA ASN A 407 27.41 21.95 -0.77
C ASN A 407 26.75 23.05 0.07
N LEU A 408 26.93 22.97 1.39
CA LEU A 408 26.91 24.10 2.34
C LEU A 408 27.93 25.22 1.97
N ALA A 409 28.46 25.23 0.75
CA ALA A 409 29.41 26.21 0.24
C ALA A 409 28.68 27.35 -0.50
N VAL A 410 27.78 28.05 0.20
CA VAL A 410 27.43 29.46 -0.10
C VAL A 410 27.35 30.31 1.19
N ALA A 411 27.94 29.84 2.30
CA ALA A 411 28.06 30.65 3.52
C ALA A 411 29.54 30.90 3.87
N ALA A 412 30.28 31.43 2.90
CA ALA A 412 31.54 32.14 3.10
C ALA A 412 31.89 32.93 1.83
N GLN A 413 31.14 34.01 1.57
CA GLN A 413 31.61 35.15 0.78
C GLN A 413 30.87 36.41 1.20
#